data_AF-A0AAD7WLZ6-F1
#
_entry.id   AF-A0AAD7WLZ6-F1
#
_cell.length_a   1.000
_cell.length_b   1.000
_cell.length_c   1.000
_cell.angle_alpha   90.00
_cell.angle_beta   90.00
_cell.angle_gamma   90.00
#
_symmetry.space_group_name_H-M   'P 1'
#
loop_
_entity.id
_entity.type
_entity.pdbx_description
1 polymer ?
#
loop_
_entity_poly.entity_id
_entity_poly.type
_entity_poly.pdbx_seq_one_letter_code
_entity_poly.pdbx_strand_id
1 'polypeptide(L)' 'MKAKSLVGHTLDYNITQFNCEHFVNYLRYGKPHSQQVKDGIDVAVGVLGAMALGAGLIYLVFGGGKEEENKNERRLRRY' A
#
# COMPACT_ATOMS: atom_id res chain seq x y z
N MET A 1 26.44 -20.07 16.93
CA MET A 1 26.32 -19.27 18.17
C MET A 1 26.27 -17.77 17.82
N LYS A 2 25.13 -17.24 17.33
CA LYS A 2 24.99 -15.80 16.99
C LYS A 2 24.38 -14.95 18.12
N ALA A 3 23.57 -15.54 18.99
CA ALA A 3 22.85 -14.79 20.01
C ALA A 3 23.75 -14.23 21.11
N LYS A 4 24.66 -15.06 21.66
CA LYS A 4 25.56 -14.65 22.74
C LYS A 4 26.58 -13.57 22.31
N SER A 5 26.93 -13.51 21.03
CA SER A 5 27.87 -12.50 20.51
C SER A 5 27.25 -11.12 20.32
N LEU A 6 25.93 -10.99 20.39
CA LEU A 6 25.23 -9.69 20.27
C LEU A 6 24.85 -9.11 21.64
N VAL A 7 25.17 -9.80 22.74
CA VAL A 7 24.95 -9.31 24.10
C VAL A 7 25.92 -8.17 24.37
N GLY A 8 25.40 -6.99 24.74
CA GLY A 8 26.19 -5.78 25.00
C GLY A 8 26.40 -4.88 23.78
N HIS A 9 25.93 -5.28 22.59
CA HIS A 9 25.95 -4.43 21.41
C HIS A 9 24.70 -3.54 21.32
N THR A 10 24.89 -2.27 20.96
CA THR A 10 23.80 -1.37 20.59
C THR A 10 23.48 -1.57 19.12
N LEU A 11 22.20 -1.77 18.80
CA LEU A 11 21.70 -1.91 17.43
C LEU A 11 20.64 -0.84 17.20
N ASP A 12 20.62 -0.29 15.99
CA ASP A 12 19.62 0.72 15.62
C ASP A 12 18.22 0.11 15.65
N TYR A 13 17.38 0.66 16.52
CA TYR A 13 16.02 0.19 16.70
C TYR A 13 15.10 0.86 15.68
N ASN A 14 14.37 0.03 14.92
CA ASN A 14 13.31 0.51 14.03
C ASN A 14 12.03 -0.29 14.27
N ILE A 15 10.94 0.39 14.58
CA ILE A 15 9.65 -0.21 14.94
C ILE A 15 9.14 -1.17 13.85
N THR A 16 9.37 -0.85 12.57
CA THR A 16 8.84 -1.62 11.42
C THR A 16 9.87 -2.55 10.78
N GLN A 17 11.16 -2.21 10.84
CA GLN A 17 12.22 -2.92 10.13
C GLN A 17 13.24 -3.63 11.02
N PHE A 18 13.37 -3.28 12.31
CA PHE A 18 14.43 -3.84 13.17
C PHE A 18 14.02 -3.81 14.65
N ASN A 19 12.83 -4.34 14.91
CA ASN A 19 12.28 -4.47 16.26
C ASN A 19 12.71 -5.81 16.91
N CYS A 20 12.26 -6.05 18.14
CA CYS A 20 12.59 -7.26 18.89
C CYS A 20 12.20 -8.57 18.17
N GLU A 21 11.08 -8.57 17.43
CA GLU A 21 10.64 -9.72 16.65
C GLU A 21 11.61 -10.00 15.49
N HIS A 22 12.01 -8.95 14.77
CA HIS A 22 12.96 -9.04 13.67
C HIS A 22 14.34 -9.52 14.13
N PHE A 23 14.80 -9.04 15.29
CA PHE A 23 16.05 -9.44 15.91
C PHE A 23 16.06 -10.93 16.32
N VAL A 24 15.01 -11.41 16.98
CA VAL A 24 14.92 -12.83 17.38
C VAL A 24 14.76 -13.74 16.16
N ASN A 25 14.00 -13.32 15.14
CA ASN A 25 13.88 -14.06 13.88
C ASN A 25 15.22 -14.13 13.12
N TYR A 26 15.98 -13.04 13.09
CA TYR A 26 17.34 -13.02 12.53
C TYR A 26 18.26 -14.01 13.26
N LEU A 27 18.21 -14.02 14.59
CA LEU A 27 19.00 -14.95 15.41
C LEU A 27 18.62 -16.42 15.17
N ARG A 28 17.34 -16.70 14.93
CA ARG A 28 16.79 -18.06 14.81
C ARG A 28 16.91 -18.62 13.39
N TYR A 29 16.64 -17.83 12.37
CA TYR A 29 16.53 -18.31 10.98
C TYR A 29 17.56 -17.69 10.03
N GLY A 30 18.38 -16.73 10.49
CA GLY A 30 19.39 -16.06 9.67
C GLY A 30 18.83 -15.09 8.63
N LYS A 31 17.50 -15.06 8.44
CA LYS A 31 16.77 -14.08 7.63
C LYS A 31 15.70 -13.44 8.50
N PRO A 32 15.59 -12.12 8.50
CA PRO A 32 14.62 -11.51 9.37
C PRO A 32 13.28 -11.36 8.64
N HIS A 33 12.24 -11.94 9.23
CA HIS A 33 10.87 -11.93 8.69
C HIS A 33 10.06 -10.96 9.55
N SER A 34 9.45 -9.94 8.95
CA SER A 34 8.51 -9.03 9.61
C SER A 34 7.13 -9.24 9.01
N GLN A 35 6.17 -9.67 9.84
CA GLN A 35 4.77 -9.83 9.40
C GLN A 35 4.09 -8.46 9.23
N GLN A 36 4.44 -7.46 10.05
CA GLN A 36 3.92 -6.09 9.96
C GLN A 36 4.11 -5.43 8.60
N VAL A 37 5.27 -5.65 7.96
CA VAL A 37 5.55 -5.07 6.64
C VAL A 37 4.67 -5.71 5.56
N LYS A 38 4.38 -7.00 5.69
CA LYS A 38 3.49 -7.71 4.76
C LYS A 38 2.05 -7.26 4.94
N ASP A 39 1.58 -7.21 6.18
CA ASP A 39 0.23 -6.78 6.51
C ASP A 39 -0.03 -5.34 6.06
N GLY A 40 0.96 -4.44 6.21
CA GLY A 40 0.86 -3.06 5.75
C GLY A 40 0.75 -2.93 4.23
N ILE A 41 1.48 -3.76 3.47
CA ILE A 41 1.40 -3.78 2.00
C ILE A 41 0.03 -4.31 1.56
N ASP A 42 -0.46 -5.39 2.16
CA ASP A 42 -1.75 -5.99 1.81
C ASP A 42 -2.91 -5.03 2.06
N VAL A 43 -2.88 -4.29 3.18
CA VAL A 43 -3.87 -3.24 3.47
C VAL A 43 -3.78 -2.11 2.45
N ALA A 44 -2.58 -1.64 2.11
CA ALA A 44 -2.40 -0.55 1.14
C ALA A 44 -2.93 -0.92 -0.26
N VAL A 45 -2.64 -2.15 -0.72
CA VAL A 45 -3.16 -2.67 -1.99
C VAL A 45 -4.69 -2.77 -1.96
N GLY A 46 -5.26 -3.27 -0.85
CA GLY A 46 -6.72 -3.36 -0.68
C GLY A 46 -7.41 -1.99 -0.76
N VAL A 47 -6.86 -0.97 -0.09
CA VAL A 47 -7.42 0.40 -0.11
C VAL A 47 -7.36 1.02 -1.50
N LEU A 48 -6.21 0.91 -2.19
CA LEU A 48 -6.07 1.45 -3.55
C LEU A 48 -7.03 0.77 -4.54
N GLY A 49 -7.17 -0.55 -4.44
CA GLY A 49 -8.13 -1.31 -5.25
C GLY A 49 -9.57 -0.83 -5.03
N ALA A 50 -9.98 -0.65 -3.77
CA ALA A 50 -11.33 -0.17 -3.44
C ALA A 50 -11.59 1.26 -3.97
N MET A 51 -10.61 2.16 -3.85
CA MET A 51 -10.73 3.54 -4.37
C MET A 51 -10.88 3.57 -5.89
N ALA A 52 -10.09 2.77 -6.62
CA ALA A 52 -10.15 2.70 -8.07
C ALA A 52 -11.52 2.20 -8.55
N LEU A 53 -12.06 1.16 -7.91
CA LEU A 53 -13.40 0.64 -8.20
C LEU A 53 -14.48 1.68 -7.90
N GLY A 54 -14.40 2.36 -6.75
CA GLY A 54 -15.33 3.42 -6.38
C GLY A 54 -15.34 4.58 -7.38
N ALA A 55 -14.16 5.06 -7.79
CA ALA A 55 -14.03 6.13 -8.78
C ALA A 55 -14.57 5.70 -10.16
N GLY A 56 -14.30 4.45 -10.57
CA GLY A 56 -14.85 3.88 -11.81
C GLY A 56 -16.37 3.84 -11.81
N LEU A 57 -16.99 3.40 -10.71
CA LEU A 57 -18.46 3.39 -10.57
C LEU A 57 -19.06 4.80 -10.60
N ILE A 58 -18.44 5.76 -9.92
CA ILE A 58 -18.87 7.17 -9.94
C ILE A 58 -18.79 7.72 -11.37
N TYR A 59 -17.70 7.43 -12.09
CA TYR A 59 -17.55 7.86 -13.47
C TYR A 59 -18.59 7.23 -14.40
N LEU A 60 -18.94 5.95 -14.23
CA LEU A 60 -19.98 5.31 -15.02
C LEU A 60 -21.37 5.92 -14.77
N VAL A 61 -21.69 6.22 -13.50
CA VAL A 61 -23.00 6.79 -13.13
C VAL A 61 -23.13 8.26 -13.53
N PHE A 62 -22.06 9.05 -13.37
CA PHE A 62 -22.13 10.52 -13.52
C PHE A 62 -21.34 11.08 -14.72
N GLY A 63 -20.33 10.36 -15.22
CA GLY A 63 -19.44 10.81 -16.30
C GLY A 63 -20.00 10.60 -17.70
N GLY A 64 -20.74 9.51 -17.93
CA GLY A 64 -21.32 9.20 -19.25
C GLY A 64 -22.27 10.28 -19.77
N GLY A 65 -23.04 10.93 -18.88
CA GLY A 65 -23.95 12.02 -19.26
C GLY A 65 -23.22 13.33 -19.62
N LYS A 66 -22.10 13.64 -18.97
CA LYS A 66 -21.32 14.87 -19.24
C LYS A 66 -20.64 14.83 -20.61
N GLU A 67 -20.24 13.65 -21.07
CA GLU A 67 -19.56 13.50 -22.36
C GLU A 67 -20.52 13.70 -23.54
N GLU A 68 -21.74 13.17 -23.42
CA GLU A 68 -22.84 13.38 -24.37
C GLU A 68 -23.24 14.86 -24.44
N GLU A 69 -23.46 15.52 -23.30
CA GLU A 69 -23.83 16.94 -23.21
C GLU A 69 -22.78 17.85 -23.88
N ASN A 70 -21.49 17.62 -23.57
CA ASN A 70 -20.38 18.40 -24.12
C ASN A 70 -20.19 18.16 -25.62
N LYS A 71 -20.49 16.96 -26.12
CA LYS A 71 -20.48 16.68 -27.57
C LYS A 71 -21.64 17.39 -28.29
N ASN A 72 -22.81 17.46 -27.65
CA ASN A 72 -23.98 18.14 -28.21
C ASN A 72 -23.81 19.66 -28.23
N GLU A 73 -23.29 20.27 -27.16
CA GLU A 73 -22.95 21.70 -27.14
C GLU A 73 -21.91 22.08 -28.21
N ARG A 74 -20.86 21.27 -28.38
CA ARG A 74 -19.85 21.48 -29.44
C ARG A 74 -20.41 21.30 -30.85
N ARG A 75 -21.51 20.56 -31.01
CA ARG A 75 -22.21 20.40 -32.28
C ARG A 75 -23.12 21.59 -32.54
N LEU A 76 -23.84 22.08 -31.52
CA LEU A 76 -24.68 23.28 -31.58
C LEU A 76 -23.87 24.55 -31.86
N ARG A 77 -22.66 24.69 -31.30
CA ARG A 77 -21.75 25.81 -31.60
C ARG A 77 -21.15 25.79 -33.01
N ARG A 78 -21.32 24.70 -33.77
CA ARG A 78 -20.82 24.55 -35.15
C ARG A 78 -21.88 24.86 -36.22
N TYR A 79 -23.12 25.11 -35.82
CA TYR A 79 -24.19 25.65 -36.66
C TYR A 79 -24.31 27.15 -36.40
#